data_AF-A0A7I7RY54-F1
#
_entry.id   AF-A0A7I7RY54-F1
#
_cell.length_a   1.000
_cell.length_b   1.000
_cell.length_c   1.000
_cell.angle_alpha   90.00
_cell.angle_beta   90.00
_cell.angle_gamma   90.00
#
_symmetry.space_group_name_H-M   'P 1'
#
loop_
_entity.id
_entity.type
_entity.pdbx_description
1 polymer ?
#
loop_
_entity_poly.entity_id
_entity_poly.type
_entity_poly.pdbx_seq_one_letter_code
_entity_poly.pdbx_strand_id
1 'polypeptide(L)'
;MADGNPTPPWWLKPMNKVFMTVMKFGVFGGDGPVVLTVPGRKSGKPRSTPITPMVVDGTRYVVAGFPGADWERNARAADTATLTTGKRRETVRMVELSADEARPLLKQFPRWCPPE
;
A
#
# COMPACT_ATOMS: atom_id res chain seq x y z
N MET A 1 7.31 -13.10 25.69
CA MET A 1 8.05 -12.07 24.93
C MET A 1 8.53 -12.72 23.65
N ALA A 2 7.88 -12.43 22.53
CA ALA A 2 8.28 -12.92 21.22
C ALA A 2 8.52 -11.68 20.34
N ASP A 3 9.78 -11.32 20.18
CA ASP A 3 10.23 -10.25 19.28
C ASP A 3 10.16 -10.76 17.84
N GLY A 4 8.94 -10.94 17.34
CA GLY A 4 8.66 -11.37 15.98
C GLY A 4 8.54 -10.16 15.07
N ASN A 5 9.65 -9.52 14.73
CA ASN A 5 9.65 -8.58 13.61
C ASN A 5 10.07 -9.38 12.36
N PRO A 6 9.15 -9.87 11.52
CA PRO A 6 9.52 -10.63 10.33
C PRO A 6 10.30 -9.71 9.39
N THR A 7 11.62 -9.90 9.34
CA THR A 7 12.48 -9.19 8.41
C THR A 7 12.08 -9.62 7.00
N PRO A 8 11.63 -8.69 6.13
CA PRO A 8 11.14 -9.06 4.82
C PRO A 8 12.27 -9.72 4.01
N PRO A 9 12.00 -10.85 3.33
CA PRO A 9 12.99 -11.55 2.54
C PRO A 9 13.67 -10.63 1.51
N TRP A 10 14.98 -10.81 1.34
CA TRP A 10 15.82 -9.99 0.46
C TRP A 10 15.35 -9.96 -1.01
N TRP A 11 14.59 -10.98 -1.44
CA TRP A 11 14.01 -11.12 -2.78
C TRP A 11 12.73 -10.30 -3.02
N LEU A 12 12.08 -9.74 -1.98
CA LEU A 12 10.94 -8.82 -2.15
C LEU A 12 11.34 -7.45 -2.71
N LYS A 13 12.58 -6.99 -2.45
CA LYS A 13 13.12 -5.75 -3.01
C LYS A 13 13.18 -5.76 -4.56
N PRO A 14 13.72 -6.82 -5.21
CA PRO A 14 13.64 -6.93 -6.67
C PRO A 14 12.21 -7.14 -7.18
N MET A 15 11.34 -7.81 -6.41
CA MET A 15 9.93 -7.97 -6.77
C MET A 15 9.18 -6.63 -6.86
N ASN A 16 9.49 -5.68 -5.95
CA ASN A 16 8.99 -4.29 -6.03
C ASN A 16 9.33 -3.61 -7.37
N LYS A 17 10.47 -3.92 -7.99
CA LYS A 17 10.94 -3.32 -9.24
C LYS A 17 10.34 -3.98 -10.48
N VAL A 18 10.18 -5.30 -10.45
CA VAL A 18 9.52 -6.08 -11.52
C VAL A 18 8.02 -5.72 -11.57
N PHE A 19 7.37 -5.65 -10.41
CA PHE A 19 5.96 -5.27 -10.30
C PHE A 19 5.74 -3.82 -10.78
N MET A 20 6.62 -2.87 -10.42
CA MET A 20 6.59 -1.50 -10.95
C MET A 20 6.72 -1.42 -12.48
N THR A 21 7.44 -2.35 -13.10
CA THR A 21 7.60 -2.38 -14.56
C THR A 21 6.31 -2.87 -15.23
N VAL A 22 5.65 -3.88 -14.65
CA VAL A 22 4.35 -4.39 -15.12
C VAL A 22 3.23 -3.34 -14.95
N MET A 23 3.23 -2.61 -13.83
CA MET A 23 2.25 -1.54 -13.55
C MET A 23 2.32 -0.37 -14.54
N LYS A 24 3.51 -0.05 -15.08
CA LYS A 24 3.69 1.03 -16.07
C LYS A 24 2.93 0.75 -17.38
N PHE A 25 2.59 -0.50 -17.68
CA PHE A 25 1.86 -0.91 -18.88
C PHE A 25 0.33 -0.94 -18.71
N GLY A 26 -0.22 -0.58 -17.55
CA GLY A 26 -1.67 -0.35 -17.40
C GLY A 26 -2.57 -1.57 -17.61
N VAL A 27 -2.05 -2.77 -17.35
CA VAL A 27 -2.72 -4.05 -17.66
C VAL A 27 -3.81 -4.42 -16.65
N PHE A 28 -3.83 -3.78 -15.48
CA PHE A 28 -4.85 -4.00 -14.45
C PHE A 28 -5.82 -2.81 -14.43
N GLY A 29 -7.13 -3.09 -14.57
CA GLY A 29 -8.21 -2.10 -14.59
C GLY A 29 -8.36 -1.28 -13.29
N GLY A 30 -9.51 -0.66 -13.06
CA GLY A 30 -9.77 0.28 -11.95
C GLY A 30 -9.43 -0.22 -10.53
N ASP A 31 -9.36 -1.54 -10.33
CA ASP A 31 -9.01 -2.23 -9.08
C ASP A 31 -7.55 -2.74 -9.05
N GLY A 32 -6.75 -2.27 -10.00
CA GLY A 32 -5.36 -2.68 -10.20
C GLY A 32 -4.38 -2.03 -9.23
N PRO A 33 -3.12 -2.48 -9.26
CA PRO A 33 -2.09 -1.92 -8.40
C PRO A 33 -1.83 -0.44 -8.73
N VAL A 34 -1.70 0.40 -7.71
CA VAL A 34 -1.40 1.84 -7.82
C VAL A 34 -0.06 2.17 -7.19
N VAL A 35 0.58 3.25 -7.63
CA VAL A 35 1.81 3.74 -7.00
C VAL A 35 1.45 4.78 -5.95
N LEU A 36 1.67 4.45 -4.68
CA LEU A 36 1.60 5.37 -3.56
C LEU A 36 2.92 6.14 -3.44
N THR A 37 2.85 7.47 -3.40
CA THR A 37 4.02 8.32 -3.13
C THR A 37 3.76 9.17 -1.89
N VAL A 38 4.64 9.04 -0.91
CA VAL A 38 4.60 9.77 0.38
C VAL A 38 5.97 10.38 0.68
N PRO A 39 6.05 11.54 1.34
CA PRO A 39 7.32 12.07 1.81
C PRO A 39 7.94 11.12 2.84
N GLY A 40 9.24 10.84 2.72
CA GLY A 40 9.94 10.01 3.70
C GLY A 40 10.03 10.73 5.04
N ARG A 41 9.47 10.16 6.11
CA ARG A 41 9.34 10.81 7.44
C ARG A 41 10.62 11.42 8.02
N LYS A 42 11.78 10.85 7.69
CA LYS A 42 13.10 11.35 8.14
C LYS A 42 13.76 12.32 7.17
N SER A 43 13.47 12.20 5.87
CA SER A 43 14.23 12.86 4.81
C SER A 43 13.44 13.91 4.03
N GLY A 44 12.12 13.95 4.16
CA GLY A 44 11.20 14.75 3.33
C GLY A 44 11.09 14.28 1.87
N LYS A 45 12.13 13.61 1.32
CA LYS A 45 12.18 13.15 -0.07
C LYS A 45 11.00 12.22 -0.41
N PRO A 46 10.34 12.40 -1.57
CA PRO A 46 9.28 11.51 -2.03
C PRO A 46 9.74 10.04 -2.12
N ARG A 47 8.92 9.13 -1.60
CA ARG A 47 9.12 7.68 -1.63
C ARG A 47 7.92 7.03 -2.26
N SER A 48 8.13 6.32 -3.35
CA SER A 48 7.08 5.63 -4.10
C SER A 48 7.09 4.14 -3.80
N THR A 49 5.91 3.55 -3.61
CA THR A 49 5.73 2.13 -3.32
C THR A 49 4.48 1.63 -4.06
N PRO A 50 4.55 0.50 -4.77
CA PRO A 50 3.37 -0.11 -5.34
C PRO A 50 2.49 -0.68 -4.23
N ILE A 51 1.19 -0.37 -4.27
CA ILE A 51 0.19 -0.92 -3.35
C ILE A 51 -1.00 -1.42 -4.17
N THR A 52 -1.77 -2.35 -3.61
CA THR A 52 -3.03 -2.80 -4.19
C THR A 52 -4.16 -2.39 -3.25
N PRO A 53 -4.91 -1.32 -3.57
CA PRO A 53 -6.07 -0.93 -2.78
C PRO A 53 -7.20 -1.96 -2.93
N MET A 54 -7.95 -2.20 -1.87
CA MET A 54 -9.25 -2.87 -1.92
C MET A 54 -10.36 -1.81 -1.87
N VAL A 55 -11.46 -2.07 -2.56
CA VAL A 55 -12.64 -1.18 -2.54
C VAL A 55 -13.75 -1.85 -1.75
N VAL A 56 -14.22 -1.20 -0.69
CA VAL A 56 -15.36 -1.66 0.11
C VAL A 56 -16.34 -0.51 0.21
N ASP A 57 -17.58 -0.74 -0.21
CA ASP A 57 -18.66 0.26 -0.21
C ASP A 57 -18.26 1.60 -0.86
N GLY A 58 -17.53 1.54 -1.98
CA GLY A 58 -17.04 2.70 -2.71
C GLY A 58 -15.84 3.42 -2.09
N THR A 59 -15.36 2.96 -0.92
CA THR A 59 -14.20 3.51 -0.22
C THR A 59 -12.96 2.67 -0.47
N ARG A 60 -11.82 3.34 -0.72
CA ARG A 60 -10.53 2.68 -0.97
C ARG A 60 -9.80 2.45 0.35
N TYR A 61 -9.38 1.22 0.58
CA TYR A 61 -8.57 0.82 1.73
C TYR A 61 -7.28 0.16 1.25
N VAL A 62 -6.22 0.26 2.05
CA VAL A 62 -4.97 -0.45 1.80
C VAL A 62 -4.57 -1.15 3.09
N VAL A 63 -4.13 -2.40 2.95
CA VAL A 63 -3.63 -3.20 4.07
C VAL A 63 -2.11 -3.27 3.96
N ALA A 64 -1.42 -2.89 5.03
CA ALA A 64 0.00 -3.16 5.16
C ALA A 64 0.19 -4.65 5.51
N GLY A 65 0.36 -5.48 4.48
CA GLY A 65 0.55 -6.92 4.65
C GLY A 65 1.88 -7.32 5.31
N PHE A 66 2.84 -6.39 5.39
CA PHE A 66 4.13 -6.59 6.06
C PHE A 66 4.28 -5.59 7.21
N PRO A 67 4.25 -6.07 8.47
CA PRO A 67 4.49 -5.23 9.62
C PRO A 67 5.82 -4.47 9.50
N GLY A 68 5.80 -3.16 9.72
CA GLY A 68 7.01 -2.34 9.72
C GLY A 68 7.44 -1.82 8.35
N ALA A 69 6.61 -1.95 7.31
CA ALA A 69 6.92 -1.42 5.99
C ALA A 69 7.14 0.11 6.04
N ASP A 70 8.24 0.61 5.48
CA ASP A 70 8.60 2.02 5.63
C ASP A 70 7.53 2.98 5.06
N TRP A 71 6.79 2.56 4.04
CA TRP A 71 5.73 3.37 3.45
C TRP A 71 4.57 3.60 4.43
N GLU A 72 4.24 2.65 5.31
CA GLU A 72 3.15 2.79 6.29
C GLU A 72 3.50 3.87 7.32
N ARG A 73 4.77 3.87 7.78
CA ARG A 73 5.30 4.83 8.74
C ARG A 73 5.45 6.22 8.12
N ASN A 74 5.78 6.27 6.84
CA ASN A 74 5.83 7.52 6.09
C ASN A 74 4.42 8.07 5.85
N ALA A 75 3.45 7.22 5.48
CA ALA A 75 2.05 7.59 5.28
C ALA A 75 1.41 8.14 6.57
N ARG A 76 1.64 7.49 7.72
CA ARG A 76 1.16 7.97 9.02
C ARG A 76 1.73 9.35 9.39
N ALA A 77 2.96 9.63 8.98
CA ALA A 77 3.64 10.91 9.25
C ALA A 77 3.35 11.99 8.19
N ALA A 78 2.64 11.66 7.11
CA ALA A 78 2.38 12.58 6.00
C ALA A 78 0.93 13.09 6.07
N ASP A 79 0.74 14.39 5.84
CA ASP A 79 -0.62 14.96 5.74
C ASP A 79 -1.36 14.48 4.49
N THR A 80 -0.61 14.27 3.40
CA THR A 80 -1.14 13.86 2.11
C THR A 80 -0.22 12.86 1.42
N ALA A 81 -0.81 12.10 0.50
CA ALA A 81 -0.12 11.17 -0.38
C ALA A 81 -0.57 11.36 -1.82
N THR A 82 0.24 10.90 -2.77
CA THR A 82 -0.14 10.89 -4.19
C THR A 82 -0.31 9.45 -4.66
N LEU A 83 -1.48 9.11 -5.20
CA LEU A 83 -1.73 7.87 -5.91
C LEU A 83 -1.52 8.10 -7.40
N THR A 84 -0.78 7.20 -8.06
CA THR A 84 -0.58 7.24 -9.51
C THR A 84 -1.05 5.93 -10.14
N THR A 85 -1.95 6.04 -11.13
CA THR A 85 -2.48 4.91 -11.91
C THR A 85 -2.35 5.27 -13.39
N GLY A 86 -1.45 4.57 -14.11
CA GLY A 86 -1.12 4.93 -15.49
C GLY A 86 -0.65 6.38 -15.61
N LYS A 87 -1.41 7.22 -16.32
CA LYS A 87 -1.14 8.67 -16.46
C LYS A 87 -1.84 9.54 -15.42
N ARG A 88 -2.79 8.99 -14.66
CA ARG A 88 -3.59 9.73 -13.68
C ARG A 88 -2.82 9.83 -12.37
N ARG A 89 -2.82 11.02 -11.78
CA ARG A 89 -2.34 11.27 -10.42
C ARG A 89 -3.46 11.88 -9.59
N GLU A 90 -3.53 11.47 -8.34
CA GLU A 90 -4.54 11.94 -7.38
C GLU A 90 -3.86 12.20 -6.04
N THR A 91 -4.09 13.38 -5.47
CA THR A 91 -3.68 13.68 -4.10
C THR A 91 -4.79 13.22 -3.15
N VAL A 92 -4.42 12.40 -2.16
CA VAL A 92 -5.34 11.82 -1.18
C VAL A 92 -4.85 12.08 0.23
N ARG A 93 -5.77 12.08 1.19
CA ARG A 93 -5.45 12.00 2.61
C ARG A 93 -5.57 10.55 3.05
N MET A 94 -4.54 10.03 3.71
CA MET A 94 -4.57 8.70 4.30
C MET A 94 -5.04 8.81 5.73
N VAL A 95 -5.96 7.93 6.13
CA VAL A 95 -6.47 7.85 7.50
C VAL A 95 -6.22 6.43 7.99
N GLU A 96 -5.51 6.34 9.11
CA GLU A 96 -5.32 5.06 9.79
C GLU A 96 -6.59 4.71 10.56
N LEU A 97 -7.05 3.47 10.38
CA LEU A 97 -8.20 2.94 11.10
C LEU A 97 -7.74 2.32 12.42
N SER A 98 -8.59 2.43 13.43
CA SER A 98 -8.44 1.65 14.65
C SER A 98 -8.57 0.15 14.36
N ALA A 99 -8.10 -0.68 15.28
CA ALA A 99 -8.20 -2.13 15.14
C ALA A 99 -9.67 -2.60 15.01
N ASP A 100 -10.59 -1.94 15.70
CA ASP A 100 -12.02 -2.29 15.67
C ASP A 100 -12.68 -1.93 14.34
N GLU A 101 -12.33 -0.77 13.76
CA GLU A 101 -12.78 -0.35 12.43
C GLU A 101 -12.16 -1.20 11.31
N ALA A 102 -10.89 -1.61 11.47
CA ALA A 102 -10.18 -2.42 10.49
C ALA A 102 -10.66 -3.88 10.47
N ARG A 103 -11.07 -4.44 11.61
CA ARG A 103 -11.48 -5.84 11.75
C ARG A 103 -12.53 -6.31 10.73
N PRO A 104 -13.68 -5.62 10.52
CA PRO A 104 -14.66 -6.04 9.51
C PRO A 104 -14.12 -5.96 8.08
N LEU A 105 -13.22 -5.02 7.79
CA LEU A 105 -12.59 -4.88 6.47
C LEU A 105 -11.57 -5.98 6.21
N LEU A 106 -10.76 -6.33 7.22
CA LEU A 106 -9.78 -7.41 7.13
C LEU A 106 -10.44 -8.78 6.91
N LYS A 107 -11.65 -9.01 7.41
CA LYS A 107 -12.43 -10.23 7.09
C LYS A 107 -12.81 -10.33 5.61
N GLN A 108 -12.89 -9.21 4.90
CA GLN A 108 -13.18 -9.18 3.47
C GLN A 108 -11.92 -9.32 2.61
N PHE A 109 -10.73 -9.04 3.18
CA PHE A 109 -9.45 -9.06 2.49
C PHE A 109 -9.17 -10.37 1.71
N PRO A 110 -9.49 -11.59 2.23
CA PRO A 110 -9.29 -12.83 1.47
C PRO A 110 -10.06 -12.92 0.16
N ARG A 111 -11.14 -12.14 -0.03
CA ARG A 111 -11.86 -12.08 -1.32
C ARG A 111 -11.04 -11.38 -2.41
N TRP A 112 -10.17 -10.46 -2.00
CA TRP A 112 -9.32 -9.65 -2.86
C TRP A 112 -7.92 -10.25 -3.04
N CYS A 113 -7.49 -11.07 -2.08
CA CYS A 113 -6.26 -11.84 -2.12
C CYS A 113 -6.56 -13.27 -1.65
N PRO A 114 -7.10 -14.12 -2.54
CA PRO A 114 -7.40 -15.50 -2.19
C PRO A 114 -6.10 -16.22 -1.82
N PRO A 115 -6.08 -17.01 -0.72
CA PRO A 115 -4.96 -17.90 -0.46
C PRO A 115 -4.87 -18.94 -1.58
N GLU A 116 -3.65 -19.22 -2.03
CA GLU A 116 -3.36 -20.35 -2.93
C GLU A 116 -3.70 -21.69 -2.28
#